data_AF-A0A9P5L090-F1
#
_entry.id   AF-A0A9P5L090-F1
#
_cell.length_a   1.000
_cell.length_b   1.000
_cell.length_c   1.000
_cell.angle_alpha   90.00
_cell.angle_beta   90.00
_cell.angle_gamma   90.00
#
_symmetry.space_group_name_H-M   'P 1'
#
loop_
_entity.id
_entity.type
_entity.pdbx_description
1 polymer ?
#
loop_
_entity_poly.entity_id
_entity_poly.type
_entity_poly.pdbx_seq_one_letter_code
_entity_poly.pdbx_strand_id
1 'polypeptide(L)'
;METLISPIRPPLRSLKWRKEFSIRQTTLYHGQDNRLRVPADGSVIDEFFHRVNPNLSPPRRHELLKLFLGQTGALRSFTDIIGGGQSSPADRRVLAVIDDRCDPCLKIMSMPESASFLSVRQWGSEEYMRRPPEGLNVRVCGVDAETLYTHLNQDRSGRAERRIIYMVDLTPLVALALISNVNYMHLPQVRSFLSRYVAFDSYMGVSQTRGFTLEFHLPHYALRRDDYRLQDNRRLRKHRLFRLSGQDAVYEAQLSLIVFGVDDFFWTAFFCEDAYFRASNPIAEYLQDEVDGPSSGLRMSRFPIWDPRYYFLSILVIRMSQITMEWAVLMEIIAGNLDKHDDLFLEDDPSLRKTKEYTWILGTLRRLRNLLARVIATLVSFDANNGVYFELEAEGALYDRFRECFYQVRQFTAELATVQMILDQQIETLEKMSDVLVNASSLAESTTATRQGDNIRLLTYISIIYLPVTLVTGIFSMNQVGSENAWWKYWLCLICLTGGTITAAVGLQTILPRWRHGQGKQV
;
A
#
# COMPACT_ATOMS: atom_id res chain seq x y z
N MET A 1 -7.78 -50.60 -10.30
CA MET A 1 -9.20 -50.21 -10.52
C MET A 1 -9.34 -48.80 -9.98
N GLU A 2 -8.83 -47.85 -10.76
CA GLU A 2 -8.71 -46.43 -10.42
C GLU A 2 -10.03 -45.75 -10.75
N THR A 3 -10.75 -45.29 -9.73
CA THR A 3 -11.90 -44.41 -9.92
C THR A 3 -11.38 -42.99 -10.19
N LEU A 4 -11.10 -42.72 -11.47
CA LEU A 4 -10.96 -41.39 -12.04
C LEU A 4 -12.22 -40.58 -11.74
N ILE A 5 -12.18 -39.78 -10.66
CA ILE A 5 -13.16 -38.73 -10.41
C ILE A 5 -12.90 -37.66 -11.47
N SER A 6 -13.70 -37.71 -12.53
CA SER A 6 -13.83 -36.65 -13.53
C SER A 6 -13.98 -35.29 -12.83
N PRO A 7 -13.28 -34.23 -13.28
CA PRO A 7 -13.58 -32.89 -12.82
C PRO A 7 -14.99 -32.57 -13.32
N ILE A 8 -15.96 -32.62 -12.42
CA ILE A 8 -17.28 -32.04 -12.64
C ILE A 8 -17.02 -30.55 -12.90
N ARG A 9 -16.85 -30.18 -14.18
CA ARG A 9 -17.02 -28.80 -14.61
C ARG A 9 -18.48 -28.51 -14.27
N PRO A 10 -18.78 -27.63 -13.30
CA PRO A 10 -20.15 -27.22 -13.13
C PRO A 10 -20.59 -26.64 -14.48
N PRO A 11 -21.84 -26.88 -14.91
CA PRO A 11 -22.38 -26.19 -16.07
C PRO A 11 -22.18 -24.68 -15.86
N LEU A 12 -22.14 -23.89 -16.93
CA LEU A 12 -22.24 -22.43 -16.90
C LEU A 12 -23.52 -22.02 -16.15
N ARG A 13 -23.54 -22.20 -14.83
CA ARG A 13 -24.58 -21.80 -13.91
C ARG A 13 -24.63 -20.31 -14.07
N SER A 14 -25.82 -19.81 -14.37
CA SER A 14 -26.12 -18.40 -14.61
C SER A 14 -25.28 -17.51 -13.70
N LEU A 15 -24.69 -16.47 -14.25
CA LEU A 15 -23.85 -15.47 -13.57
C LEU A 15 -24.54 -14.74 -12.38
N LYS A 16 -25.71 -15.20 -11.93
CA LYS A 16 -26.54 -14.63 -10.85
C LYS A 16 -26.14 -15.19 -9.49
N TRP A 17 -26.59 -14.52 -8.42
CA TRP A 17 -26.51 -15.07 -7.06
C TRP A 17 -27.27 -16.41 -7.01
N ARG A 18 -26.64 -17.42 -6.41
CA ARG A 18 -27.29 -18.73 -6.32
C ARG A 18 -28.41 -18.67 -5.30
N LYS A 19 -29.63 -18.97 -5.74
CA LYS A 19 -30.83 -19.02 -4.89
C LYS A 19 -30.70 -19.98 -3.70
N GLU A 20 -29.80 -20.97 -3.78
CA GLU A 20 -29.52 -21.91 -2.68
C GLU A 20 -29.00 -21.21 -1.42
N PHE A 21 -28.37 -20.03 -1.56
CA PHE A 21 -27.88 -19.22 -0.44
C PHE A 21 -28.98 -18.49 0.32
N SER A 22 -30.14 -18.26 -0.30
CA SER A 22 -31.26 -17.58 0.38
C SER A 22 -32.10 -18.52 1.26
N ILE A 23 -31.71 -19.79 1.35
CA ILE A 23 -32.33 -20.82 2.20
C ILE A 23 -31.29 -21.30 3.21
N ARG A 24 -31.69 -21.48 4.47
CA ARG A 24 -30.82 -21.99 5.53
C ARG A 24 -30.33 -23.41 5.21
N GLN A 25 -29.03 -23.57 5.13
CA GLN A 25 -28.33 -24.83 4.88
C GLN A 25 -27.81 -25.42 6.20
N THR A 26 -28.70 -25.67 7.17
CA THR A 26 -28.33 -26.07 8.54
C THR A 26 -27.45 -27.32 8.61
N THR A 27 -27.63 -28.26 7.67
CA THR A 27 -26.79 -29.47 7.54
C THR A 27 -25.33 -29.16 7.24
N LEU A 28 -25.03 -28.01 6.63
CA LEU A 28 -23.68 -27.56 6.31
C LEU A 28 -23.01 -26.80 7.46
N TYR A 29 -23.76 -26.38 8.49
CA TYR A 29 -23.25 -25.53 9.56
C TYR A 29 -22.24 -26.26 10.45
N HIS A 30 -22.52 -27.51 10.81
CA HIS A 30 -21.55 -28.35 11.53
C HIS A 30 -20.27 -28.56 10.72
N GLY A 31 -20.38 -28.63 9.39
CA GLY A 31 -19.23 -28.72 8.49
C GLY A 31 -18.37 -27.45 8.46
N GLN A 32 -18.86 -26.32 8.99
CA GLN A 32 -18.09 -25.07 9.06
C GLN A 32 -17.02 -25.08 10.14
N ASP A 33 -17.10 -26.00 11.10
CA ASP A 33 -16.06 -26.21 12.12
C ASP A 33 -15.01 -27.25 11.71
N ASN A 34 -15.05 -27.75 10.47
CA ASN A 34 -13.96 -28.56 9.90
C ASN A 34 -12.73 -27.68 9.57
N ARG A 35 -11.97 -27.36 10.62
CA ARG A 35 -10.77 -26.51 10.58
C ARG A 35 -9.55 -27.22 10.00
N LEU A 36 -8.51 -26.44 9.73
CA LEU A 36 -7.20 -26.94 9.33
C LEU A 36 -6.68 -27.94 10.38
N ARG A 37 -6.54 -29.21 9.99
CA ARG A 37 -5.97 -30.25 10.86
C ARG A 37 -4.46 -30.30 10.65
N VAL A 38 -3.71 -30.03 11.71
CA VAL A 38 -2.24 -30.05 11.69
C VAL A 38 -1.76 -31.34 12.34
N PRO A 39 -0.88 -32.13 11.69
CA PRO A 39 -0.26 -33.30 12.31
C PRO A 39 0.53 -32.91 13.57
N ALA A 40 0.71 -33.86 14.50
CA ALA A 40 1.39 -33.60 15.79
C ALA A 40 2.79 -32.96 15.65
N ASP A 41 3.54 -33.33 14.60
CA ASP A 41 4.89 -32.78 14.32
C ASP A 41 4.89 -31.71 13.21
N GLY A 42 3.73 -31.39 12.65
CA GLY A 42 3.56 -30.51 11.49
C GLY A 42 3.50 -29.03 11.86
N SER A 43 3.83 -28.18 10.88
CA SER A 43 3.70 -26.72 11.00
C SER A 43 2.34 -26.26 10.48
N VAL A 44 1.59 -25.49 11.27
CA VAL A 44 0.33 -24.85 10.84
C VAL A 44 0.56 -24.04 9.56
N ILE A 45 1.67 -23.31 9.48
CA ILE A 45 2.02 -22.45 8.35
C ILE A 45 2.24 -23.30 7.09
N ASP A 46 3.01 -24.39 7.20
CA ASP A 46 3.24 -25.26 6.04
C ASP A 46 1.95 -25.95 5.60
N GLU A 47 1.17 -26.47 6.54
CA GLU A 47 -0.11 -27.11 6.22
C GLU A 47 -1.07 -26.14 5.54
N PHE A 48 -1.09 -24.88 6.00
CA PHE A 48 -1.86 -23.80 5.39
C PHE A 48 -1.44 -23.49 3.95
N PHE A 49 -0.18 -23.72 3.54
CA PHE A 49 0.27 -23.50 2.16
C PHE A 49 0.18 -24.75 1.26
N HIS A 50 0.34 -25.94 1.82
CA HIS A 50 0.34 -27.19 1.04
C HIS A 50 -1.08 -27.72 0.79
N ARG A 51 -2.01 -27.55 1.74
CA ARG A 51 -3.39 -28.05 1.58
C ARG A 51 -4.14 -27.32 0.49
N VAL A 52 -4.75 -28.05 -0.44
CA VAL A 52 -5.62 -27.45 -1.47
C VAL A 52 -4.88 -26.34 -2.26
N ASN A 53 -3.64 -26.61 -2.65
CA ASN A 53 -2.92 -25.75 -3.57
C ASN A 53 -3.13 -26.27 -5.00
N PRO A 54 -3.76 -25.51 -5.91
CA PRO A 54 -3.87 -25.97 -7.29
C PRO A 54 -2.47 -26.05 -7.90
N ASN A 55 -2.16 -27.15 -8.57
CA ASN A 55 -0.86 -27.41 -9.21
C ASN A 55 -0.42 -26.31 -10.20
N LEU A 56 -1.34 -25.44 -10.61
CA LEU A 56 -1.13 -24.32 -11.55
C LEU A 56 -0.85 -22.97 -10.86
N SER A 57 -0.75 -22.90 -9.53
CA SER A 57 -0.34 -21.67 -8.84
C SER A 57 1.09 -21.28 -9.25
N PRO A 58 1.34 -20.02 -9.65
CA PRO A 58 2.69 -19.57 -9.96
C PRO A 58 3.65 -19.86 -8.79
N PRO A 59 4.89 -20.27 -9.07
CA PRO A 59 5.92 -20.38 -8.04
C PRO A 59 5.99 -19.07 -7.25
N ARG A 60 6.13 -19.16 -5.92
CA ARG A 60 6.31 -18.01 -5.00
C ARG A 60 5.12 -17.05 -4.85
N ARG A 61 3.93 -17.35 -5.39
CA ARG A 61 2.73 -16.50 -5.23
C ARG A 61 2.47 -16.03 -3.79
N HIS A 62 2.76 -16.88 -2.81
CA HIS A 62 2.49 -16.62 -1.39
C HIS A 62 3.76 -16.40 -0.55
N GLU A 63 4.91 -16.10 -1.19
CA GLU A 63 6.20 -15.97 -0.50
C GLU A 63 6.20 -14.85 0.55
N LEU A 64 5.65 -13.68 0.23
CA LEU A 64 5.53 -12.56 1.18
C LEU A 64 4.65 -12.94 2.38
N LEU A 65 3.54 -13.64 2.17
CA LEU A 65 2.68 -14.12 3.26
C LEU A 65 3.42 -15.17 4.12
N LYS A 66 4.19 -16.07 3.50
CA LYS A 66 5.00 -17.05 4.23
C LYS A 66 6.07 -16.38 5.09
N LEU A 67 6.74 -15.36 4.56
CA LEU A 67 7.71 -14.55 5.32
C LEU A 67 7.04 -13.81 6.47
N PHE A 68 5.88 -13.20 6.23
CA PHE A 68 5.10 -12.50 7.25
C PHE A 68 4.67 -13.43 8.39
N LEU A 69 4.08 -14.59 8.08
CA LEU A 69 3.70 -15.58 9.09
C LEU A 69 4.92 -16.16 9.81
N GLY A 70 6.04 -16.34 9.11
CA GLY A 70 7.30 -16.82 9.69
C GLY A 70 7.94 -15.88 10.72
N GLN A 71 7.51 -14.61 10.81
CA GLN A 71 7.94 -13.69 11.87
C GLN A 71 7.51 -14.17 13.27
N THR A 72 6.56 -15.10 13.36
CA THR A 72 6.17 -15.76 14.62
C THR A 72 7.26 -16.70 15.16
N GLY A 73 8.31 -17.01 14.41
CA GLY A 73 9.44 -17.85 14.85
C GLY A 73 9.32 -19.33 14.45
N ALA A 74 10.13 -20.20 15.05
CA ALA A 74 10.18 -21.65 14.78
C ALA A 74 9.01 -22.43 15.43
N LEU A 75 7.86 -21.78 15.64
CA LEU A 75 6.72 -22.31 16.35
C LEU A 75 5.89 -23.19 15.42
N ARG A 76 5.67 -24.45 15.83
CA ARG A 76 4.99 -25.47 15.02
C ARG A 76 3.47 -25.35 15.12
N SER A 77 2.96 -24.89 16.26
CA SER A 77 1.53 -24.67 16.52
C SER A 77 1.26 -23.42 17.38
N PHE A 78 0.03 -22.88 17.31
CA PHE A 78 -0.41 -21.80 18.21
C PHE A 78 -0.47 -22.27 19.68
N THR A 79 -0.71 -23.57 19.91
CA THR A 79 -0.67 -24.19 21.25
C THR A 79 0.72 -24.18 21.88
N ASP A 80 1.79 -24.23 21.08
CA ASP A 80 3.17 -24.08 21.59
C ASP A 80 3.42 -22.66 22.12
N ILE A 81 2.73 -21.66 21.57
CA ILE A 81 2.81 -20.25 21.99
C ILE A 81 2.16 -20.06 23.37
N ILE A 82 1.06 -20.77 23.63
CA ILE A 82 0.32 -20.69 24.89
C ILE A 82 0.98 -21.55 25.99
N GLY A 83 1.52 -22.72 25.64
CA GLY A 83 2.07 -23.70 26.59
C GLY A 83 3.56 -23.55 26.91
N GLY A 84 4.34 -22.90 26.05
CA GLY A 84 5.78 -22.72 26.22
C GLY A 84 6.11 -21.50 27.08
N GLY A 85 6.52 -21.70 28.34
CA GLY A 85 6.97 -20.65 29.27
C GLY A 85 8.25 -19.89 28.86
N GLN A 86 8.58 -19.78 27.58
CA GLN A 86 9.72 -18.99 27.09
C GLN A 86 9.26 -17.60 26.64
N SER A 87 9.35 -16.64 27.56
CA SER A 87 9.84 -15.27 27.38
C SER A 87 9.73 -14.58 26.00
N SER A 88 8.58 -14.64 25.34
CA SER A 88 8.14 -13.61 24.41
C SER A 88 6.82 -13.09 24.95
N PRO A 89 6.64 -11.78 25.19
CA PRO A 89 5.37 -11.30 25.70
C PRO A 89 4.31 -11.62 24.65
N ALA A 90 3.36 -12.50 25.00
CA ALA A 90 2.13 -12.63 24.23
C ALA A 90 1.61 -11.21 23.97
N ASP A 91 1.35 -10.86 22.72
CA ASP A 91 0.89 -9.52 22.36
C ASP A 91 -0.51 -9.31 22.95
N ARG A 92 -0.56 -8.80 24.19
CA ARG A 92 -1.78 -8.57 24.98
C ARG A 92 -2.54 -7.31 24.53
N ARG A 93 -2.10 -6.65 23.47
CA ARG A 93 -2.83 -5.52 22.90
C ARG A 93 -4.15 -6.05 22.34
N VAL A 94 -5.21 -5.30 22.58
CA VAL A 94 -6.51 -5.55 21.95
C VAL A 94 -6.38 -5.17 20.47
N LEU A 95 -6.22 -6.15 19.60
CA LEU A 95 -5.93 -5.95 18.17
C LEU A 95 -7.10 -6.35 17.27
N ALA A 96 -8.11 -7.00 17.83
CA ALA A 96 -9.31 -7.39 17.10
C ALA A 96 -10.58 -7.15 17.92
N VAL A 97 -11.69 -7.01 17.20
CA VAL A 97 -13.05 -7.04 17.75
C VAL A 97 -13.79 -8.20 17.10
N ILE A 98 -14.46 -8.99 17.93
CA ILE A 98 -15.38 -10.04 17.50
C ILE A 98 -16.80 -9.50 17.68
N ASP A 99 -17.61 -9.60 16.63
CA ASP A 99 -19.06 -9.38 16.68
C ASP A 99 -19.76 -10.65 16.19
N ASP A 100 -20.14 -11.49 17.15
CA ASP A 100 -20.84 -12.76 16.95
C ASP A 100 -22.33 -12.61 17.28
N ARG A 101 -23.19 -13.06 16.37
CA ARG A 101 -24.65 -13.00 16.53
C ARG A 101 -25.34 -14.20 15.89
N CYS A 102 -26.47 -14.57 16.48
CA CYS A 102 -27.45 -15.46 15.87
C CYS A 102 -28.63 -14.67 15.34
N ASP A 103 -29.12 -15.07 14.18
CA ASP A 103 -30.29 -14.45 13.60
C ASP A 103 -31.53 -14.73 14.48
N PRO A 104 -32.36 -13.72 14.78
CA PRO A 104 -33.50 -13.88 15.67
C PRO A 104 -34.67 -14.69 15.07
N CYS A 105 -34.65 -15.00 13.78
CA CYS A 105 -35.67 -15.84 13.12
C CYS A 105 -35.64 -17.33 13.54
N LEU A 106 -34.85 -17.72 14.55
CA LEU A 106 -34.65 -19.10 15.02
C LEU A 106 -35.76 -19.69 15.93
N LYS A 107 -36.78 -18.92 16.37
CA LYS A 107 -37.81 -19.46 17.29
C LYS A 107 -38.81 -20.38 16.60
N ILE A 108 -38.51 -21.68 16.58
CA ILE A 108 -39.52 -22.75 16.62
C ILE A 108 -39.01 -23.83 17.57
N MET A 109 -39.58 -23.93 18.78
CA MET A 109 -40.05 -25.19 19.41
C MET A 109 -40.98 -24.80 20.57
N SER A 110 -42.29 -25.06 20.42
CA SER A 110 -43.40 -24.92 21.40
C SER A 110 -43.97 -23.52 21.71
N MET A 111 -45.29 -23.34 21.46
CA MET A 111 -46.29 -22.40 22.03
C MET A 111 -47.10 -21.53 21.01
N PRO A 112 -48.35 -21.12 21.37
CA PRO A 112 -49.49 -20.96 20.45
C PRO A 112 -49.65 -19.58 19.77
N GLU A 113 -50.65 -19.53 18.87
CA GLU A 113 -50.85 -18.70 17.68
C GLU A 113 -50.97 -17.16 17.81
N SER A 114 -50.81 -16.53 18.98
CA SER A 114 -51.20 -15.10 19.15
C SER A 114 -50.08 -14.05 19.13
N ALA A 115 -48.82 -14.42 18.89
CA ALA A 115 -47.72 -13.43 18.76
C ALA A 115 -46.61 -13.87 17.78
N SER A 116 -47.01 -14.32 16.59
CA SER A 116 -46.10 -14.66 15.49
C SER A 116 -45.43 -13.41 14.91
N PHE A 117 -44.35 -12.94 15.54
CA PHE A 117 -43.38 -12.09 14.85
C PHE A 117 -42.77 -12.91 13.71
N LEU A 118 -42.94 -12.40 12.48
CA LEU A 118 -42.75 -13.10 11.22
C LEU A 118 -41.41 -13.85 11.11
N SER A 119 -41.52 -15.13 10.71
CA SER A 119 -40.49 -16.17 10.65
C SER A 119 -39.51 -16.07 9.46
N VAL A 120 -39.42 -14.90 8.81
CA VAL A 120 -38.56 -14.66 7.64
C VAL A 120 -37.98 -13.25 7.74
N ARG A 121 -36.70 -13.07 7.35
CA ARG A 121 -36.08 -11.75 7.28
C ARG A 121 -36.90 -10.82 6.37
N GLN A 122 -37.29 -9.66 6.89
CA GLN A 122 -38.16 -8.72 6.18
C GLN A 122 -37.36 -7.76 5.30
N TRP A 123 -36.66 -8.30 4.31
CA TRP A 123 -35.83 -7.51 3.39
C TRP A 123 -36.60 -6.42 2.62
N GLY A 124 -37.92 -6.58 2.48
CA GLY A 124 -38.80 -5.60 1.84
C GLY A 124 -39.29 -4.48 2.77
N SER A 125 -39.00 -4.52 4.06
CA SER A 125 -39.42 -3.50 5.03
C SER A 125 -38.34 -2.42 5.17
N GLU A 126 -38.66 -1.17 4.82
CA GLU A 126 -37.77 -0.01 5.06
C GLU A 126 -37.43 0.15 6.55
N GLU A 127 -38.38 -0.16 7.43
CA GLU A 127 -38.15 -0.14 8.87
C GLU A 127 -37.11 -1.20 9.28
N TYR A 128 -37.25 -2.42 8.75
CA TYR A 128 -36.29 -3.50 9.00
C TYR A 128 -34.90 -3.15 8.46
N MET A 129 -34.82 -2.51 7.29
CA MET A 129 -33.53 -2.07 6.71
C MET A 129 -32.87 -0.96 7.53
N ARG A 130 -33.67 -0.08 8.16
CA ARG A 130 -33.17 1.01 9.01
C ARG A 130 -32.81 0.56 10.43
N ARG A 131 -33.63 -0.30 11.03
CA ARG A 131 -33.52 -0.78 12.41
C ARG A 131 -33.71 -2.29 12.48
N PRO A 132 -32.78 -3.06 11.91
CA PRO A 132 -32.82 -4.51 12.00
C PRO A 132 -32.70 -4.95 13.47
N PRO A 133 -33.28 -6.11 13.83
CA PRO A 133 -33.16 -6.63 15.17
C PRO A 133 -31.69 -6.94 15.50
N GLU A 134 -31.33 -6.71 16.77
CA GLU A 134 -29.96 -6.86 17.25
C GLU A 134 -29.43 -8.30 17.13
N GLY A 135 -30.33 -9.28 17.21
CA GLY A 135 -30.00 -10.70 17.16
C GLY A 135 -30.00 -11.38 18.52
N LEU A 136 -29.80 -12.69 18.51
CA LEU A 136 -29.66 -13.53 19.69
C LEU A 136 -28.16 -13.79 19.95
N ASN A 137 -27.83 -14.15 21.19
CA ASN A 137 -26.45 -14.51 21.59
C ASN A 137 -25.39 -13.45 21.22
N VAL A 138 -25.78 -12.17 21.29
CA VAL A 138 -24.94 -11.04 20.88
C VAL A 138 -23.67 -11.02 21.74
N ARG A 139 -22.52 -11.08 21.06
CA ARG A 139 -21.22 -10.96 21.71
C ARG A 139 -20.32 -10.04 20.89
N VAL A 140 -20.19 -8.81 21.37
CA VAL A 140 -19.28 -7.80 20.83
C VAL A 140 -18.17 -7.56 21.85
N CYS A 141 -16.92 -7.92 21.52
CA CYS A 141 -15.81 -7.74 22.45
C CYS A 141 -14.46 -7.56 21.76
N GLY A 142 -13.60 -6.75 22.38
CA GLY A 142 -12.20 -6.63 22.01
C GLY A 142 -11.39 -7.80 22.53
N VAL A 143 -10.49 -8.33 21.71
CA VAL A 143 -9.66 -9.50 22.03
C VAL A 143 -8.21 -9.29 21.59
N ASP A 144 -7.30 -9.89 22.34
CA ASP A 144 -5.92 -10.13 21.91
C ASP A 144 -5.82 -11.40 21.05
N ALA A 145 -4.62 -11.73 20.56
CA ALA A 145 -4.45 -12.86 19.65
C ALA A 145 -4.74 -14.23 20.29
N GLU A 146 -4.43 -14.40 21.58
CA GLU A 146 -4.67 -15.66 22.30
C GLU A 146 -6.16 -15.89 22.57
N THR A 147 -6.83 -14.84 23.03
CA THR A 147 -8.27 -14.84 23.26
C THR A 147 -9.02 -15.05 21.95
N LEU A 148 -8.55 -14.42 20.86
CA LEU A 148 -9.08 -14.65 19.52
C LEU A 148 -8.94 -16.13 19.11
N TYR A 149 -7.75 -16.71 19.24
CA TYR A 149 -7.52 -18.12 18.90
C TYR A 149 -8.46 -19.05 19.69
N THR A 150 -8.52 -18.85 21.01
CA THR A 150 -9.35 -19.67 21.91
C THR A 150 -10.83 -19.53 21.59
N HIS A 151 -11.30 -18.31 21.30
CA HIS A 151 -12.69 -18.05 20.92
C HIS A 151 -13.04 -18.69 19.59
N LEU A 152 -12.20 -18.51 18.56
CA LEU A 152 -12.42 -19.11 17.25
C LEU A 152 -12.34 -20.64 17.29
N ASN A 153 -11.68 -21.21 18.29
CA ASN A 153 -11.63 -22.65 18.50
C ASN A 153 -12.92 -23.24 19.12
N GLN A 154 -13.89 -22.42 19.54
CA GLN A 154 -15.16 -22.89 20.07
C GLN A 154 -16.13 -23.25 18.94
N ASP A 155 -17.02 -24.23 19.17
CA ASP A 155 -18.13 -24.51 18.25
C ASP A 155 -19.02 -23.27 18.12
N ARG A 156 -19.26 -22.84 16.87
CA ARG A 156 -20.06 -21.65 16.55
C ARG A 156 -21.52 -21.97 16.27
N SER A 157 -21.89 -23.24 16.12
CA SER A 157 -23.26 -23.65 15.81
C SER A 157 -24.23 -23.20 16.91
N GLY A 158 -25.30 -22.49 16.51
CA GLY A 158 -26.28 -21.92 17.44
C GLY A 158 -25.76 -20.78 18.34
N ARG A 159 -24.52 -20.32 18.14
CA ARG A 159 -23.90 -19.22 18.90
C ARG A 159 -23.49 -18.03 18.03
N ALA A 160 -22.99 -18.30 16.83
CA ALA A 160 -22.51 -17.28 15.90
C ALA A 160 -22.79 -17.67 14.44
N GLU A 161 -24.00 -17.38 13.96
CA GLU A 161 -24.36 -17.54 12.55
C GLU A 161 -23.69 -16.44 11.71
N ARG A 162 -23.76 -15.19 12.19
CA ARG A 162 -23.02 -14.05 11.66
C ARG A 162 -21.82 -13.79 12.57
N ARG A 163 -20.62 -13.79 11.98
CA ARG A 163 -19.36 -13.46 12.67
C ARG A 163 -18.61 -12.36 11.92
N ILE A 164 -18.32 -11.26 12.58
CA ILE A 164 -17.37 -10.26 12.08
C ILE A 164 -16.14 -10.26 12.95
N ILE A 165 -14.97 -10.25 12.31
CA ILE A 165 -13.69 -10.03 12.95
C ILE A 165 -13.07 -8.77 12.34
N TYR A 166 -13.13 -7.68 13.09
CA TYR A 166 -12.47 -6.43 12.75
C TYR A 166 -11.08 -6.43 13.37
N MET A 167 -10.06 -6.13 12.58
CA MET A 167 -8.66 -6.22 13.00
C MET A 167 -7.92 -4.96 12.61
N VAL A 168 -7.22 -4.39 13.59
CA VAL A 168 -6.38 -3.22 13.39
C VAL A 168 -4.93 -3.66 13.38
N ASP A 169 -4.20 -3.21 12.36
CA ASP A 169 -2.80 -3.51 12.14
C ASP A 169 -2.48 -5.01 12.29
N LEU A 170 -3.11 -5.83 11.43
CA LEU A 170 -3.03 -7.29 11.45
C LEU A 170 -1.59 -7.78 11.69
N THR A 171 -1.33 -8.35 12.87
CA THR A 171 -0.01 -8.86 13.24
C THR A 171 0.17 -10.32 12.77
N PRO A 172 1.41 -10.81 12.67
CA PRO A 172 1.66 -12.22 12.35
C PRO A 172 0.97 -13.19 13.30
N LEU A 173 0.88 -12.83 14.60
CA LEU A 173 0.25 -13.66 15.62
C LEU A 173 -1.28 -13.71 15.46
N VAL A 174 -1.92 -12.57 15.20
CA VAL A 174 -3.37 -12.53 14.90
C VAL A 174 -3.66 -13.31 13.61
N ALA A 175 -2.83 -13.14 12.56
CA ALA A 175 -2.97 -13.91 11.33
C ALA A 175 -2.83 -15.42 11.56
N LEU A 176 -1.89 -15.85 12.42
CA LEU A 176 -1.74 -17.26 12.82
C LEU A 176 -2.99 -17.79 13.54
N ALA A 177 -3.58 -16.99 14.44
CA ALA A 177 -4.83 -17.33 15.12
C ALA A 177 -5.99 -17.53 14.12
N LEU A 178 -6.07 -16.68 13.08
CA LEU A 178 -7.06 -16.83 12.02
C LEU A 178 -6.85 -18.12 11.24
N ILE A 179 -5.67 -18.31 10.62
CA ILE A 179 -5.45 -19.45 9.69
C ILE A 179 -5.61 -20.81 10.38
N SER A 180 -5.37 -20.87 11.69
CA SER A 180 -5.59 -22.07 12.51
C SER A 180 -7.07 -22.45 12.61
N ASN A 181 -7.97 -21.47 12.46
CA ASN A 181 -9.42 -21.62 12.64
C ASN A 181 -10.23 -21.44 11.35
N VAL A 182 -9.57 -21.31 10.20
CA VAL A 182 -10.26 -21.26 8.90
C VAL A 182 -10.81 -22.63 8.55
N ASN A 183 -12.08 -22.67 8.15
CA ASN A 183 -12.68 -23.86 7.54
C ASN A 183 -11.89 -24.28 6.29
N TYR A 184 -11.59 -25.57 6.18
CA TYR A 184 -10.97 -26.19 5.02
C TYR A 184 -11.58 -25.75 3.67
N MET A 185 -12.89 -25.54 3.60
CA MET A 185 -13.58 -25.11 2.37
C MET A 185 -13.17 -23.73 1.87
N HIS A 186 -12.93 -22.79 2.79
CA HIS A 186 -12.60 -21.39 2.51
C HIS A 186 -11.10 -21.08 2.61
N LEU A 187 -10.29 -22.09 2.90
CA LEU A 187 -8.85 -21.96 3.10
C LEU A 187 -8.13 -21.34 1.89
N PRO A 188 -8.39 -21.73 0.62
CA PRO A 188 -7.79 -21.07 -0.55
C PRO A 188 -8.14 -19.58 -0.67
N GLN A 189 -9.36 -19.20 -0.31
CA GLN A 189 -9.86 -17.82 -0.37
C GLN A 189 -9.20 -16.98 0.72
N VAL A 190 -9.17 -17.46 1.97
CA VAL A 190 -8.51 -16.74 3.07
C VAL A 190 -7.00 -16.63 2.82
N ARG A 191 -6.35 -17.66 2.26
CA ARG A 191 -4.94 -17.58 1.84
C ARG A 191 -4.72 -16.48 0.80
N SER A 192 -5.59 -16.40 -0.20
CA SER A 192 -5.48 -15.37 -1.24
C SER A 192 -5.71 -13.97 -0.68
N PHE A 193 -6.71 -13.80 0.19
CA PHE A 193 -7.01 -12.56 0.90
C PHE A 193 -5.81 -12.07 1.74
N LEU A 194 -5.27 -12.93 2.60
CA LEU A 194 -4.11 -12.56 3.42
C LEU A 194 -2.88 -12.25 2.55
N SER A 195 -2.71 -12.95 1.43
CA SER A 195 -1.60 -12.69 0.52
C SER A 195 -1.70 -11.33 -0.13
N ARG A 196 -2.88 -10.93 -0.61
CA ARG A 196 -3.12 -9.61 -1.21
C ARG A 196 -2.98 -8.50 -0.18
N TYR A 197 -3.45 -8.73 1.05
CA TYR A 197 -3.25 -7.79 2.16
C TYR A 197 -1.77 -7.55 2.47
N VAL A 198 -0.98 -8.61 2.58
CA VAL A 198 0.46 -8.52 2.83
C VAL A 198 1.20 -7.89 1.64
N ALA A 199 0.82 -8.23 0.41
CA ALA A 199 1.47 -7.76 -0.82
C ALA A 199 1.15 -6.31 -1.21
N PHE A 200 0.19 -5.67 -0.52
CA PHE A 200 -0.31 -4.34 -0.85
C PHE A 200 -1.02 -4.28 -2.23
N ASP A 201 -1.74 -5.36 -2.56
CA ASP A 201 -2.43 -5.52 -3.84
C ASP A 201 -3.85 -4.96 -3.81
N SER A 202 -4.26 -4.30 -4.90
CA SER A 202 -5.65 -3.92 -5.15
C SER A 202 -6.41 -5.09 -5.78
N TYR A 203 -7.57 -5.43 -5.24
CA TYR A 203 -8.41 -6.50 -5.78
C TYR A 203 -9.85 -6.30 -5.32
N MET A 204 -10.80 -6.70 -6.15
CA MET A 204 -12.20 -6.76 -5.78
C MET A 204 -12.90 -7.85 -6.59
N GLY A 205 -13.82 -8.59 -5.98
CA GLY A 205 -14.54 -9.62 -6.72
C GLY A 205 -15.49 -10.47 -5.90
N VAL A 206 -16.23 -11.30 -6.63
CA VAL A 206 -17.20 -12.26 -6.11
C VAL A 206 -16.89 -13.66 -6.64
N SER A 207 -16.97 -14.66 -5.77
CA SER A 207 -16.87 -16.08 -6.13
C SER A 207 -18.00 -16.87 -5.49
N GLN A 208 -18.54 -17.87 -6.20
CA GLN A 208 -19.57 -18.80 -5.70
C GLN A 208 -19.14 -20.27 -5.83
N THR A 209 -17.82 -20.52 -5.80
CA THR A 209 -17.24 -21.85 -6.09
C THR A 209 -17.32 -22.82 -4.92
N ARG A 210 -17.20 -22.34 -3.68
CA ARG A 210 -17.13 -23.14 -2.44
C ARG A 210 -17.90 -22.40 -1.35
N GLY A 211 -19.22 -22.34 -1.49
CA GLY A 211 -20.01 -21.27 -0.87
C GLY A 211 -19.80 -19.96 -1.63
N PHE A 212 -20.12 -18.83 -1.00
CA PHE A 212 -19.84 -17.52 -1.58
C PHE A 212 -18.62 -16.88 -0.93
N THR A 213 -18.01 -15.95 -1.67
CA THR A 213 -16.94 -15.07 -1.20
C THR A 213 -17.08 -13.73 -1.89
N LEU A 214 -17.13 -12.65 -1.12
CA LEU A 214 -17.12 -11.26 -1.54
C LEU A 214 -15.86 -10.65 -0.95
N GLU A 215 -15.02 -10.03 -1.77
CA GLU A 215 -13.70 -9.57 -1.32
C GLU A 215 -13.35 -8.23 -1.93
N PHE A 216 -12.77 -7.33 -1.14
CA PHE A 216 -12.09 -6.14 -1.64
C PHE A 216 -10.80 -5.85 -0.87
N HIS A 217 -9.86 -5.23 -1.56
CA HIS A 217 -8.62 -4.66 -1.05
C HIS A 217 -8.44 -3.28 -1.67
N LEU A 218 -8.45 -2.24 -0.83
CA LEU A 218 -8.35 -0.84 -1.22
C LEU A 218 -7.08 -0.22 -0.60
N PRO A 219 -5.92 -0.42 -1.24
CA PRO A 219 -4.70 0.27 -0.85
C PRO A 219 -4.80 1.76 -1.20
N HIS A 220 -4.40 2.62 -0.28
CA HIS A 220 -4.45 4.07 -0.41
C HIS A 220 -3.28 4.71 0.35
N TYR A 221 -3.19 6.02 0.25
CA TYR A 221 -2.22 6.81 0.99
C TYR A 221 -2.95 7.72 1.97
N ALA A 222 -2.45 7.79 3.20
CA ALA A 222 -2.91 8.73 4.21
C ALA A 222 -1.83 9.78 4.45
N LEU A 223 -2.19 11.06 4.46
CA LEU A 223 -1.27 12.14 4.77
C LEU A 223 -1.41 12.52 6.25
N ARG A 224 -0.32 12.44 7.01
CA ARG A 224 -0.30 12.83 8.42
C ARG A 224 0.98 13.61 8.71
N ARG A 225 1.03 14.32 9.84
CA ARG A 225 2.28 14.89 10.35
C ARG A 225 3.31 13.78 10.55
N ASP A 226 4.55 14.07 10.20
CA ASP A 226 5.66 13.16 10.40
C ASP A 226 5.91 13.01 11.91
N ASP A 227 5.87 11.77 12.38
CA ASP A 227 6.21 11.42 13.75
C ASP A 227 6.97 10.10 13.70
N TYR A 228 8.21 10.12 14.19
CA TYR A 228 9.10 8.94 14.21
C TYR A 228 8.50 7.75 14.98
N ARG A 229 7.48 7.98 15.82
CA ARG A 229 6.73 6.94 16.53
C ARG A 229 5.73 6.20 15.66
N LEU A 230 5.29 6.80 14.56
CA LEU A 230 4.32 6.24 13.62
C LEU A 230 5.01 5.33 12.60
N GLN A 231 5.50 4.18 13.08
CA GLN A 231 6.14 3.17 12.24
C GLN A 231 5.33 1.88 12.21
N ASP A 232 5.25 1.27 11.02
CA ASP A 232 4.65 -0.05 10.89
C ASP A 232 5.62 -1.12 11.41
N ASN A 233 5.42 -1.52 12.66
CA ASN A 233 6.20 -2.57 13.32
C ASN A 233 6.17 -3.92 12.59
N ARG A 234 5.15 -4.15 11.75
CA ARG A 234 4.99 -5.38 10.94
C ARG A 234 5.85 -5.38 9.69
N ARG A 235 6.40 -4.21 9.32
CA ARG A 235 7.21 -3.97 8.12
C ARG A 235 6.45 -4.32 6.83
N LEU A 236 5.13 -4.15 6.82
CA LEU A 236 4.28 -4.36 5.65
C LEU A 236 4.09 -3.09 4.82
N ARG A 237 4.08 -1.94 5.50
CA ARG A 237 3.80 -0.63 4.93
C ARG A 237 5.00 0.29 5.06
N LYS A 238 5.12 1.19 4.10
CA LYS A 238 6.15 2.23 4.09
C LYS A 238 5.50 3.58 4.36
N HIS A 239 6.20 4.42 5.11
CA HIS A 239 5.93 5.85 5.15
C HIS A 239 7.09 6.59 4.49
N ARG A 240 6.81 7.77 3.95
CA ARG A 240 7.82 8.63 3.32
C ARG A 240 7.52 10.06 3.69
N LEU A 241 8.55 10.80 4.11
CA LEU A 241 8.44 12.23 4.32
C LEU A 241 7.93 12.90 3.04
N PHE A 242 6.86 13.67 3.16
CA PHE A 242 6.25 14.41 2.09
C PHE A 242 6.84 15.81 2.04
N ARG A 243 8.01 15.92 1.40
CA ARG A 243 8.87 17.11 1.45
C ARG A 243 8.20 18.41 0.98
N LEU A 244 7.12 18.33 0.19
CA LEU A 244 6.30 19.47 -0.23
C LEU A 244 5.72 20.28 0.96
N SER A 245 5.40 19.62 2.08
CA SER A 245 4.86 20.27 3.29
C SER A 245 5.94 20.46 4.38
N GLY A 246 7.11 19.84 4.23
CA GLY A 246 8.24 19.89 5.17
C GLY A 246 8.03 19.18 6.52
N GLN A 247 6.78 19.03 6.96
CA GLN A 247 6.40 18.40 8.25
C GLN A 247 5.46 17.20 8.11
N ASP A 248 4.94 16.93 6.91
CA ASP A 248 4.01 15.82 6.70
C ASP A 248 4.71 14.62 6.07
N ALA A 249 4.16 13.44 6.30
CA ALA A 249 4.56 12.18 5.69
C ALA A 249 3.34 11.49 5.07
N VAL A 250 3.59 10.79 3.97
CA VAL A 250 2.62 9.93 3.29
C VAL A 250 2.81 8.50 3.75
N TYR A 251 1.74 7.91 4.29
CA TYR A 251 1.71 6.56 4.85
C TYR A 251 0.96 5.61 3.91
N GLU A 252 1.57 4.49 3.54
CA GLU A 252 0.88 3.40 2.83
C GLU A 252 -0.13 2.75 3.78
N ALA A 253 -1.38 2.67 3.38
CA ALA A 253 -2.47 2.10 4.18
C ALA A 253 -3.37 1.25 3.31
N GLN A 254 -3.95 0.19 3.86
CA GLN A 254 -4.88 -0.66 3.14
C GLN A 254 -6.08 -1.06 3.99
N LEU A 255 -7.26 -0.94 3.39
CA LEU A 255 -8.50 -1.49 3.92
C LEU A 255 -8.82 -2.77 3.16
N SER A 256 -9.12 -3.86 3.85
CA SER A 256 -9.39 -5.14 3.21
C SER A 256 -10.53 -5.88 3.90
N LEU A 257 -11.52 -6.29 3.12
CA LEU A 257 -12.67 -7.06 3.59
C LEU A 257 -12.78 -8.34 2.79
N ILE A 258 -12.99 -9.45 3.48
CA ILE A 258 -13.51 -10.67 2.88
C ILE A 258 -14.76 -11.10 3.66
N VAL A 259 -15.85 -11.38 2.95
CA VAL A 259 -17.09 -11.97 3.47
C VAL A 259 -17.28 -13.31 2.79
N PHE A 260 -17.39 -14.39 3.56
CA PHE A 260 -17.56 -15.73 3.02
C PHE A 260 -18.52 -16.55 3.88
N GLY A 261 -19.22 -17.49 3.25
CA GLY A 261 -20.19 -18.32 3.94
C GLY A 261 -20.81 -19.37 3.04
N VAL A 262 -21.66 -20.19 3.64
CA VAL A 262 -22.42 -21.22 2.93
C VAL A 262 -23.80 -20.76 2.48
N ASP A 263 -24.36 -19.77 3.16
CA ASP A 263 -25.66 -19.16 2.85
C ASP A 263 -25.78 -17.75 3.47
N ASP A 264 -26.86 -17.05 3.17
CA ASP A 264 -27.09 -15.65 3.60
C ASP A 264 -27.25 -15.51 5.13
N PHE A 265 -27.30 -16.62 5.88
CA PHE A 265 -27.50 -16.68 7.33
C PHE A 265 -26.21 -16.99 8.09
N PHE A 266 -25.40 -17.92 7.56
CA PHE A 266 -24.21 -18.44 8.20
C PHE A 266 -22.96 -18.03 7.43
N TRP A 267 -22.38 -16.91 7.87
CA TRP A 267 -21.26 -16.27 7.19
C TRP A 267 -20.29 -15.61 8.16
N THR A 268 -19.11 -15.31 7.63
CA THR A 268 -18.00 -14.70 8.37
C THR A 268 -17.39 -13.59 7.55
N ALA A 269 -17.08 -12.48 8.20
CA ALA A 269 -16.34 -11.39 7.60
C ALA A 269 -15.05 -11.11 8.37
N PHE A 270 -13.94 -10.96 7.64
CA PHE A 270 -12.69 -10.44 8.18
C PHE A 270 -12.44 -9.07 7.57
N PHE A 271 -12.27 -8.06 8.43
CA PHE A 271 -11.90 -6.71 8.01
C PHE A 271 -10.55 -6.36 8.61
N CYS A 272 -9.55 -6.08 7.75
CA CYS A 272 -8.23 -5.61 8.16
C CYS A 272 -8.10 -4.11 7.84
N GLU A 273 -7.81 -3.32 8.86
CA GLU A 273 -7.49 -1.89 8.76
C GLU A 273 -6.03 -1.65 9.12
N ASP A 274 -5.29 -0.97 8.23
CA ASP A 274 -4.02 -0.37 8.60
C ASP A 274 -4.29 0.98 9.29
N ALA A 275 -3.93 1.08 10.56
CA ALA A 275 -4.11 2.28 11.40
C ALA A 275 -2.84 2.66 12.17
N TYR A 276 -1.68 2.07 11.88
CA TYR A 276 -0.40 2.32 12.55
C TYR A 276 0.08 3.79 12.52
N PHE A 277 -0.50 4.61 11.64
CA PHE A 277 -0.26 6.05 11.53
C PHE A 277 -1.25 6.88 12.37
N ARG A 278 -2.09 6.25 13.19
CA ARG A 278 -2.96 6.91 14.19
C ARG A 278 -2.25 6.97 15.54
N ALA A 279 -2.58 8.01 16.32
CA ALA A 279 -2.04 8.19 17.66
C ALA A 279 -2.58 7.16 18.68
N SER A 280 -3.81 6.69 18.49
CA SER A 280 -4.51 5.72 19.34
C SER A 280 -5.08 4.56 18.52
N ASN A 281 -5.22 3.40 19.18
CA ASN A 281 -5.94 2.26 18.63
C ASN A 281 -7.46 2.55 18.68
N PRO A 282 -8.16 2.53 17.53
CA PRO A 282 -9.57 2.91 17.46
C PRO A 282 -10.54 1.88 18.07
N ILE A 283 -10.07 0.66 18.41
CA ILE A 283 -10.93 -0.40 18.93
C ILE A 283 -11.61 0.00 20.24
N ALA A 284 -10.88 0.65 21.16
CA ALA A 284 -11.43 1.03 22.45
C ALA A 284 -12.58 2.03 22.30
N GLU A 285 -12.42 3.01 21.40
CA GLU A 285 -13.43 4.01 21.08
C GLU A 285 -14.68 3.33 20.46
N TYR A 286 -14.48 2.42 19.49
CA TYR A 286 -15.61 1.73 18.86
C TYR A 286 -16.42 0.84 19.82
N LEU A 287 -15.74 0.17 20.76
CA LEU A 287 -16.41 -0.63 21.78
C LEU A 287 -17.16 0.25 22.79
N GLN A 288 -16.58 1.38 23.19
CA GLN A 288 -17.19 2.32 24.12
C GLN A 288 -18.44 2.97 23.52
N ASP A 289 -18.37 3.37 22.25
CA ASP A 289 -19.47 4.05 21.55
C ASP A 289 -20.52 3.07 20.99
N GLU A 290 -20.31 1.75 21.16
CA GLU A 290 -21.16 0.69 20.62
C GLU A 290 -21.38 0.82 19.10
N VAL A 291 -20.29 1.12 18.38
CA VAL A 291 -20.30 1.33 16.92
C VAL A 291 -19.48 0.29 16.17
N ASP A 292 -19.86 0.07 14.92
CA ASP A 292 -19.25 -0.91 14.03
C ASP A 292 -17.91 -0.40 13.50
N GLY A 293 -16.82 -1.07 13.89
CA GLY A 293 -15.45 -0.73 13.47
C GLY A 293 -15.25 -0.76 11.95
N PRO A 294 -15.69 -1.80 11.21
CA PRO A 294 -15.65 -1.83 9.76
C PRO A 294 -16.33 -0.62 9.09
N SER A 295 -17.38 -0.05 9.69
CA SER A 295 -18.03 1.19 9.24
C SER A 295 -17.31 2.49 9.66
N SER A 296 -16.12 2.41 10.25
CA SER A 296 -15.40 3.55 10.83
C SER A 296 -16.23 4.29 11.91
N GLY A 297 -17.10 3.58 12.62
CA GLY A 297 -17.98 4.15 13.63
C GLY A 297 -19.24 4.84 13.12
N LEU A 298 -19.53 4.81 11.81
CA LEU A 298 -20.72 5.46 11.25
C LEU A 298 -22.02 4.68 11.50
N ARG A 299 -21.93 3.42 11.91
CA ARG A 299 -23.09 2.57 12.19
C ARG A 299 -23.07 2.08 13.62
N MET A 300 -24.22 2.10 14.28
CA MET A 300 -24.37 1.53 15.61
C MET A 300 -24.35 -0.01 15.52
N SER A 301 -23.57 -0.67 16.39
CA SER A 301 -23.50 -2.13 16.47
C SER A 301 -24.83 -2.77 16.84
N ARG A 302 -25.71 -2.08 17.58
CA ARG A 302 -27.04 -2.59 17.93
C ARG A 302 -27.96 -2.86 16.73
N PHE A 303 -27.67 -2.27 15.56
CA PHE A 303 -28.46 -2.41 14.33
C PHE A 303 -27.62 -3.07 13.22
N PRO A 304 -27.35 -4.39 13.32
CA PRO A 304 -26.44 -5.08 12.42
C PRO A 304 -27.04 -5.26 11.02
N ILE A 305 -26.18 -5.23 10.00
CA ILE A 305 -26.57 -5.67 8.66
C ILE A 305 -26.48 -7.19 8.59
N TRP A 306 -27.62 -7.83 8.30
CA TRP A 306 -27.74 -9.29 8.25
C TRP A 306 -27.40 -9.89 6.88
N ASP A 307 -27.69 -9.19 5.78
CA ASP A 307 -27.42 -9.69 4.42
C ASP A 307 -25.92 -9.51 4.10
N PRO A 308 -25.19 -10.56 3.72
CA PRO A 308 -23.76 -10.48 3.50
C PRO A 308 -23.37 -9.60 2.30
N ARG A 309 -24.22 -9.54 1.26
CA ARG A 309 -23.99 -8.70 0.08
C ARG A 309 -24.20 -7.23 0.43
N TYR A 310 -25.24 -6.93 1.20
CA TYR A 310 -25.51 -5.57 1.66
C TYR A 310 -24.45 -5.09 2.63
N TYR A 311 -24.02 -5.97 3.55
CA TYR A 311 -22.91 -5.65 4.46
C TYR A 311 -21.64 -5.33 3.66
N PHE A 312 -21.26 -6.19 2.71
CA PHE A 312 -20.11 -5.95 1.83
C PHE A 312 -20.17 -4.59 1.11
N LEU A 313 -21.28 -4.29 0.44
CA LEU A 313 -21.46 -3.03 -0.30
C LEU A 313 -21.51 -1.82 0.62
N SER A 314 -22.19 -1.91 1.77
CA SER A 314 -22.30 -0.80 2.71
C SER A 314 -20.93 -0.44 3.29
N ILE A 315 -20.12 -1.43 3.67
CA ILE A 315 -18.76 -1.18 4.18
C ILE A 315 -17.86 -0.64 3.07
N LEU A 316 -17.97 -1.17 1.85
CA LEU A 316 -17.24 -0.65 0.69
C LEU A 316 -17.50 0.83 0.47
N VAL A 317 -18.77 1.22 0.37
CA VAL A 317 -19.20 2.61 0.15
C VAL A 317 -18.64 3.54 1.23
N ILE A 318 -18.80 3.15 2.50
CA ILE A 318 -18.31 3.95 3.64
C ILE A 318 -16.80 4.16 3.55
N ARG A 319 -16.05 3.09 3.26
CA ARG A 319 -14.59 3.15 3.19
C ARG A 319 -14.08 3.82 1.91
N MET A 320 -14.84 3.76 0.81
CA MET A 320 -14.58 4.55 -0.38
C MET A 320 -14.72 6.04 -0.11
N SER A 321 -15.78 6.46 0.59
CA SER A 321 -15.93 7.86 1.01
C SER A 321 -14.71 8.36 1.79
N GLN A 322 -14.25 7.56 2.77
CA GLN A 322 -13.05 7.87 3.54
C GLN A 322 -11.80 7.98 2.63
N ILE A 323 -11.59 7.02 1.73
CA ILE A 323 -10.43 7.01 0.83
C ILE A 323 -10.46 8.20 -0.12
N THR A 324 -11.62 8.53 -0.69
CA THR A 324 -11.76 9.68 -1.58
C THR A 324 -11.43 10.99 -0.86
N MET A 325 -11.83 11.13 0.41
CA MET A 325 -11.46 12.29 1.23
C MET A 325 -9.95 12.37 1.47
N GLU A 326 -9.29 11.26 1.80
CA GLU A 326 -7.82 11.22 1.97
C GLU A 326 -7.10 11.66 0.69
N TRP A 327 -7.57 11.19 -0.47
CA TRP A 327 -7.04 11.60 -1.77
C TRP A 327 -7.29 13.08 -2.08
N ALA A 328 -8.48 13.60 -1.77
CA ALA A 328 -8.81 15.00 -1.98
C ALA A 328 -7.89 15.94 -1.16
N VAL A 329 -7.72 15.66 0.12
CA VAL A 329 -6.82 16.44 1.01
C VAL A 329 -5.37 16.38 0.53
N LEU A 330 -4.90 15.19 0.15
CA LEU A 330 -3.55 15.01 -0.39
C LEU A 330 -3.34 15.83 -1.67
N MET A 331 -4.35 15.89 -2.55
CA MET A 331 -4.27 16.70 -3.77
C MET A 331 -4.32 18.20 -3.52
N GLU A 332 -5.13 18.65 -2.56
CA GLU A 332 -5.19 20.06 -2.17
C GLU A 332 -3.81 20.56 -1.70
N ILE A 333 -3.13 19.76 -0.88
CA ILE A 333 -1.78 20.08 -0.38
C ILE A 333 -0.73 20.01 -1.49
N ILE A 334 -0.85 19.07 -2.43
CA ILE A 334 0.04 19.03 -3.61
C ILE A 334 -0.13 20.28 -4.45
N ALA A 335 -1.35 20.60 -4.87
CA ALA A 335 -1.64 21.73 -5.73
C ALA A 335 -1.18 23.04 -5.08
N GLY A 336 -1.56 23.28 -3.83
CA GLY A 336 -1.20 24.51 -3.12
C GLY A 336 0.30 24.66 -2.85
N ASN A 337 1.09 23.58 -2.87
CA ASN A 337 2.55 23.68 -2.79
C ASN A 337 3.19 23.90 -4.14
N LEU A 338 2.71 23.24 -5.20
CA LEU A 338 3.24 23.40 -6.55
C LEU A 338 3.00 24.82 -7.08
N ASP A 339 1.81 25.39 -6.83
CA ASP A 339 1.49 26.78 -7.21
C ASP A 339 2.45 27.79 -6.56
N LYS A 340 2.86 27.57 -5.30
CA LYS A 340 3.83 28.44 -4.61
C LYS A 340 5.24 28.34 -5.18
N HIS A 341 5.58 27.18 -5.71
CA HIS A 341 6.89 27.01 -6.31
C HIS A 341 6.93 27.80 -7.61
N ASP A 342 5.82 27.90 -8.38
CA ASP A 342 5.70 28.48 -9.74
C ASP A 342 6.30 29.89 -9.90
N ASP A 343 6.38 30.65 -8.82
CA ASP A 343 6.95 32.02 -8.80
C ASP A 343 8.49 32.06 -8.65
N LEU A 344 9.15 30.98 -8.23
CA LEU A 344 10.60 30.94 -7.92
C LEU A 344 11.49 30.39 -9.06
N PHE A 345 10.98 30.46 -10.28
CA PHE A 345 11.33 29.61 -11.44
C PHE A 345 12.51 30.05 -12.31
N LEU A 346 13.07 31.23 -12.08
CA LEU A 346 14.13 31.81 -12.93
C LEU A 346 15.50 31.92 -12.26
N GLU A 347 15.69 31.31 -11.09
CA GLU A 347 17.00 31.29 -10.44
C GLU A 347 17.83 30.11 -10.93
N ASP A 348 19.04 30.41 -11.41
CA ASP A 348 20.11 29.43 -11.64
C ASP A 348 20.24 28.51 -10.40
N ASP A 349 20.23 27.18 -10.59
CA ASP A 349 20.53 26.20 -9.55
C ASP A 349 21.91 25.56 -9.78
N PRO A 350 23.02 26.30 -9.54
CA PRO A 350 24.36 25.75 -9.70
C PRO A 350 24.65 24.61 -8.71
N SER A 351 23.79 24.40 -7.70
CA SER A 351 23.95 23.37 -6.67
C SER A 351 23.19 22.06 -6.97
N LEU A 352 22.39 22.03 -8.05
CA LEU A 352 21.47 20.93 -8.42
C LEU A 352 20.51 20.52 -7.30
N ARG A 353 20.28 21.39 -6.31
CA ARG A 353 19.45 21.10 -5.15
C ARG A 353 17.97 21.08 -5.53
N LYS A 354 17.51 22.10 -6.27
CA LYS A 354 16.15 22.18 -6.83
C LYS A 354 15.95 21.00 -7.79
N THR A 355 16.92 20.69 -8.65
CA THR A 355 16.81 19.55 -9.60
C THR A 355 16.58 18.21 -8.90
N LYS A 356 17.31 17.94 -7.81
CA LYS A 356 17.11 16.73 -6.99
C LYS A 356 15.75 16.70 -6.30
N GLU A 357 15.27 17.84 -5.83
CA GLU A 357 13.97 17.99 -5.19
C GLU A 357 12.81 17.73 -6.15
N TYR A 358 12.82 18.36 -7.33
CA TYR A 358 11.83 18.13 -8.38
C TYR A 358 11.80 16.67 -8.84
N THR A 359 12.97 16.05 -9.04
CA THR A 359 13.06 14.63 -9.40
C THR A 359 12.40 13.74 -8.34
N TRP A 360 12.60 14.06 -7.06
CA TRP A 360 12.01 13.32 -5.95
C TRP A 360 10.48 13.52 -5.85
N ILE A 361 10.01 14.76 -6.03
CA ILE A 361 8.58 15.10 -6.05
C ILE A 361 7.90 14.33 -7.19
N LEU A 362 8.44 14.40 -8.40
CA LEU A 362 7.93 13.70 -9.57
C LEU A 362 7.87 12.18 -9.35
N GLY A 363 8.91 11.61 -8.74
CA GLY A 363 8.93 10.20 -8.34
C GLY A 363 7.85 9.83 -7.33
N THR A 364 7.48 10.75 -6.44
CA THR A 364 6.40 10.58 -5.46
C THR A 364 5.03 10.67 -6.12
N LEU A 365 4.78 11.69 -6.94
CA LEU A 365 3.51 11.86 -7.67
C LEU A 365 3.22 10.67 -8.59
N ARG A 366 4.23 10.16 -9.31
CA ARG A 366 4.06 8.96 -10.16
C ARG A 366 3.65 7.73 -9.35
N ARG A 367 4.15 7.56 -8.12
CA ARG A 367 3.75 6.44 -7.24
C ARG A 367 2.31 6.58 -6.76
N LEU A 368 1.92 7.80 -6.38
CA LEU A 368 0.54 8.13 -6.00
C LEU A 368 -0.41 7.80 -7.16
N ARG A 369 -0.12 8.30 -8.37
CA ARG A 369 -0.91 8.04 -9.58
C ARG A 369 -1.02 6.56 -9.88
N ASN A 370 0.09 5.83 -9.88
CA ASN A 370 0.08 4.41 -10.22
C ASN A 370 -0.75 3.59 -9.21
N LEU A 371 -0.75 3.96 -7.93
CA LEU A 371 -1.62 3.30 -6.95
C LEU A 371 -3.10 3.59 -7.26
N LEU A 372 -3.44 4.88 -7.43
CA LEU A 372 -4.79 5.34 -7.71
C LEU A 372 -5.38 4.69 -8.97
N ALA A 373 -4.60 4.65 -10.05
CA ALA A 373 -4.98 4.00 -11.31
C ALA A 373 -5.34 2.51 -11.11
N ARG A 374 -4.58 1.78 -10.29
CA ARG A 374 -4.89 0.36 -10.00
C ARG A 374 -6.19 0.20 -9.21
N VAL A 375 -6.45 1.09 -8.25
CA VAL A 375 -7.69 1.07 -7.46
C VAL A 375 -8.89 1.39 -8.35
N ILE A 376 -8.81 2.44 -9.18
CA ILE A 376 -9.86 2.78 -10.14
C ILE A 376 -10.13 1.64 -11.11
N ALA A 377 -9.09 1.04 -11.70
CA ALA A 377 -9.25 -0.11 -12.59
C ALA A 377 -9.93 -1.31 -11.89
N THR A 378 -9.62 -1.53 -10.61
CA THR A 378 -10.25 -2.58 -9.80
C THR A 378 -11.74 -2.30 -9.59
N LEU A 379 -12.12 -1.07 -9.26
CA LEU A 379 -13.50 -0.64 -9.06
C LEU A 379 -14.33 -0.73 -10.35
N VAL A 380 -13.78 -0.24 -11.46
CA VAL A 380 -14.41 -0.34 -12.79
C VAL A 380 -14.61 -1.80 -13.20
N SER A 381 -13.61 -2.66 -12.96
CA SER A 381 -13.72 -4.09 -13.25
C SER A 381 -14.80 -4.77 -12.40
N PHE A 382 -14.90 -4.42 -11.11
CA PHE A 382 -15.95 -4.94 -10.24
C PHE A 382 -17.35 -4.52 -10.70
N ASP A 383 -17.56 -3.24 -11.02
CA ASP A 383 -18.85 -2.74 -11.50
C ASP A 383 -19.29 -3.47 -12.77
N ALA A 384 -18.37 -3.63 -13.73
CA ALA A 384 -18.63 -4.29 -15.00
C ALA A 384 -18.88 -5.81 -14.87
N ASN A 385 -18.11 -6.51 -14.03
CA ASN A 385 -18.06 -7.97 -14.03
C ASN A 385 -18.86 -8.64 -12.90
N ASN A 386 -19.15 -7.91 -11.82
CA ASN A 386 -19.76 -8.49 -10.61
C ASN A 386 -21.15 -7.94 -10.27
N GLY A 387 -21.63 -6.88 -10.95
CA GLY A 387 -22.98 -6.33 -10.70
C GLY A 387 -24.12 -7.35 -10.82
N VAL A 388 -23.96 -8.36 -11.67
CA VAL A 388 -24.92 -9.45 -11.89
C VAL A 388 -25.23 -10.28 -10.63
N TYR A 389 -24.31 -10.34 -9.65
CA TYR A 389 -24.52 -11.06 -8.38
C TYR A 389 -25.42 -10.30 -7.38
N PHE A 390 -25.75 -9.05 -7.68
CA PHE A 390 -26.57 -8.20 -6.82
C PHE A 390 -27.97 -7.98 -7.40
N GLU A 391 -28.29 -8.59 -8.55
CA GLU A 391 -29.63 -8.58 -9.14
C GLU A 391 -30.23 -7.16 -9.19
N LEU A 392 -29.46 -6.19 -9.72
CA LEU A 392 -29.79 -4.76 -9.69
C LEU A 392 -31.10 -4.38 -10.39
N GLU A 393 -31.65 -5.25 -11.22
CA GLU A 393 -32.94 -5.09 -11.90
C GLU A 393 -34.14 -5.59 -11.07
N ALA A 394 -33.91 -6.25 -9.95
CA ALA A 394 -34.97 -6.78 -9.10
C ALA A 394 -35.63 -5.69 -8.25
N GLU A 395 -36.93 -5.81 -8.01
CA GLU A 395 -37.68 -4.87 -7.16
C GLU A 395 -37.60 -5.24 -5.67
N GLY A 396 -37.64 -4.23 -4.81
CA GLY A 396 -37.70 -4.36 -3.36
C GLY A 396 -36.60 -3.61 -2.62
N ALA A 397 -36.87 -3.27 -1.36
CA ALA A 397 -36.04 -2.38 -0.56
C ALA A 397 -34.56 -2.82 -0.47
N LEU A 398 -34.27 -4.12 -0.36
CA LEU A 398 -32.88 -4.62 -0.38
C LEU A 398 -32.16 -4.31 -1.71
N TYR A 399 -32.83 -4.51 -2.84
CA TYR A 399 -32.25 -4.24 -4.16
C TYR A 399 -32.16 -2.73 -4.44
N ASP A 400 -33.07 -1.92 -3.88
CA ASP A 400 -32.93 -0.46 -3.86
C ASP A 400 -31.64 -0.04 -3.14
N ARG A 401 -31.33 -0.66 -2.00
CA ARG A 401 -30.05 -0.43 -1.30
C ARG A 401 -28.84 -0.88 -2.10
N PHE A 402 -28.92 -1.98 -2.84
CA PHE A 402 -27.85 -2.37 -3.75
C PHE A 402 -27.64 -1.33 -4.85
N ARG A 403 -28.72 -0.87 -5.51
CA ARG A 403 -28.65 0.19 -6.52
C ARG A 403 -28.04 1.47 -5.95
N GLU A 404 -28.46 1.88 -4.76
CA GLU A 404 -27.91 3.05 -4.05
C GLU A 404 -26.40 2.88 -3.81
N CYS A 405 -25.97 1.72 -3.32
CA CYS A 405 -24.54 1.45 -3.10
C CYS A 405 -23.74 1.48 -4.42
N PHE A 406 -24.25 0.85 -5.48
CA PHE A 406 -23.59 0.88 -6.79
C PHE A 406 -23.52 2.28 -7.39
N TYR A 407 -24.56 3.09 -7.21
CA TYR A 407 -24.55 4.49 -7.60
C TYR A 407 -23.44 5.26 -6.87
N GLN A 408 -23.33 5.10 -5.54
CA GLN A 408 -22.28 5.77 -4.75
C GLN A 408 -20.87 5.27 -5.09
N VAL A 409 -20.70 3.96 -5.32
CA VAL A 409 -19.41 3.39 -5.79
C VAL A 409 -18.99 4.03 -7.12
N ARG A 410 -19.93 4.20 -8.07
CA ARG A 410 -19.65 4.86 -9.35
C ARG A 410 -19.31 6.34 -9.16
N GLN A 411 -19.99 7.06 -8.26
CA GLN A 411 -19.67 8.45 -7.93
C GLN A 411 -18.26 8.58 -7.36
N PHE A 412 -17.92 7.81 -6.32
CA PHE A 412 -16.57 7.84 -5.76
C PHE A 412 -15.51 7.41 -6.77
N THR A 413 -15.81 6.44 -7.65
CA THR A 413 -14.89 6.05 -8.73
C THR A 413 -14.64 7.22 -9.70
N ALA A 414 -15.68 7.99 -10.04
CA ALA A 414 -15.55 9.17 -10.88
C ALA A 414 -14.76 10.29 -10.18
N GLU A 415 -15.00 10.54 -8.90
CA GLU A 415 -14.23 11.52 -8.10
C GLU A 415 -12.74 11.14 -8.03
N LEU A 416 -12.43 9.87 -7.77
CA LEU A 416 -11.06 9.35 -7.80
C LEU A 416 -10.43 9.49 -9.20
N ALA A 417 -11.20 9.31 -10.27
CA ALA A 417 -10.73 9.54 -11.64
C ALA A 417 -10.43 11.01 -11.91
N THR A 418 -11.24 11.94 -11.37
CA THR A 418 -10.92 13.38 -11.43
C THR A 418 -9.62 13.69 -10.70
N VAL A 419 -9.42 13.13 -9.50
CA VAL A 419 -8.15 13.26 -8.76
C VAL A 419 -6.98 12.72 -9.58
N GLN A 420 -7.14 11.58 -10.24
CA GLN A 420 -6.12 11.02 -11.13
C GLN A 420 -5.78 11.97 -12.28
N MET A 421 -6.77 12.57 -12.93
CA MET A 421 -6.56 13.52 -14.02
C MET A 421 -5.78 14.76 -13.57
N ILE A 422 -6.12 15.32 -12.41
CA ILE A 422 -5.38 16.47 -11.84
C ILE A 422 -3.94 16.06 -11.55
N LEU A 423 -3.72 14.88 -10.97
CA LEU A 423 -2.39 14.38 -10.68
C LEU A 423 -1.56 14.14 -11.96
N ASP A 424 -2.17 13.65 -13.02
CA ASP A 424 -1.53 13.49 -14.33
C ASP A 424 -1.12 14.84 -14.93
N GLN A 425 -1.99 15.85 -14.85
CA GLN A 425 -1.67 17.21 -15.28
C GLN A 425 -0.49 17.80 -14.50
N GLN A 426 -0.49 17.63 -13.17
CA GLN A 426 0.60 18.12 -12.31
C GLN A 426 1.93 17.42 -12.61
N ILE A 427 1.90 16.11 -12.88
CA ILE A 427 3.07 15.34 -13.32
C ILE A 427 3.60 15.89 -14.65
N GLU A 428 2.74 16.13 -15.63
CA GLU A 428 3.15 16.65 -16.95
C GLU A 428 3.77 18.05 -16.85
N THR A 429 3.17 18.93 -16.05
CA THR A 429 3.70 20.27 -15.78
C THR A 429 5.09 20.18 -15.15
N LEU A 430 5.26 19.37 -14.11
CA LEU A 430 6.55 19.16 -13.45
C LEU A 430 7.61 18.51 -14.34
N GLU A 431 7.22 17.61 -15.25
CA GLU A 431 8.13 17.01 -16.23
C GLU A 431 8.71 18.08 -17.17
N LYS A 432 7.85 18.91 -17.76
CA LYS A 432 8.28 20.02 -18.63
C LYS A 432 9.21 20.98 -17.89
N MET A 433 8.90 21.27 -16.63
CA MET A 433 9.73 22.15 -15.79
C MET A 433 11.08 21.53 -15.44
N SER A 434 11.10 20.24 -15.11
CA SER A 434 12.33 19.50 -14.81
C SER A 434 13.28 19.52 -16.00
N ASP A 435 12.78 19.38 -17.23
CA ASP A 435 13.60 19.45 -18.44
C ASP A 435 14.24 20.83 -18.63
N VAL A 436 13.48 21.91 -18.38
CA VAL A 436 14.01 23.29 -18.43
C VAL A 436 15.12 23.48 -17.39
N LEU A 437 14.91 23.02 -16.16
CA LEU A 437 15.87 23.18 -15.07
C LEU A 437 17.17 22.39 -15.31
N VAL A 438 17.06 21.17 -15.85
CA VAL A 438 18.24 20.36 -16.23
C VAL A 438 19.03 21.05 -17.34
N ASN A 439 18.33 21.57 -18.35
CA ASN A 439 18.97 22.32 -19.44
C ASN A 439 19.67 23.59 -18.91
N ALA A 440 19.01 24.38 -18.06
CA ALA A 440 19.60 25.57 -17.44
C ALA A 440 20.82 25.21 -16.58
N SER A 441 20.73 24.14 -15.78
CA SER A 441 21.85 23.67 -14.94
C SER A 441 23.06 23.27 -15.80
N SER A 442 22.83 22.54 -16.91
CA SER A 442 23.91 22.17 -17.83
C SER A 442 24.56 23.38 -18.51
N LEU A 443 23.78 24.43 -18.80
CA LEU A 443 24.28 25.68 -19.34
C LEU A 443 25.12 26.43 -18.29
N ALA A 444 24.67 26.45 -17.03
CA ALA A 444 25.43 27.02 -15.91
C ALA A 444 26.76 26.25 -15.68
N GLU A 445 26.76 24.92 -15.74
CA GLU A 445 27.97 24.10 -15.69
C GLU A 445 28.91 24.41 -16.87
N SER A 446 28.38 24.56 -18.08
CA SER A 446 29.18 24.91 -19.26
C SER A 446 29.81 26.31 -19.15
N THR A 447 29.05 27.31 -18.68
CA THR A 447 29.56 28.67 -18.48
C THR A 447 30.60 28.73 -17.37
N THR A 448 30.39 28.02 -16.26
CA THR A 448 31.38 27.91 -15.17
C THR A 448 32.64 27.18 -15.61
N ALA A 449 32.53 26.10 -16.40
CA ALA A 449 33.66 25.40 -16.99
C ALA A 449 34.44 26.30 -17.98
N THR A 450 33.73 27.11 -18.77
CA THR A 450 34.36 28.10 -19.67
C THR A 450 35.15 29.14 -18.86
N ARG A 451 34.54 29.68 -17.79
CA ARG A 451 35.20 30.65 -16.90
C ARG A 451 36.41 30.04 -16.17
N GLN A 452 36.32 28.77 -15.76
CA GLN A 452 37.47 28.04 -15.20
C GLN A 452 38.56 27.85 -16.25
N GLY A 453 38.20 27.51 -17.49
CA GLY A 453 39.14 27.42 -18.61
C GLY A 453 39.91 28.73 -18.83
N ASP A 454 39.22 29.86 -18.78
CA ASP A 454 39.86 31.18 -18.91
C ASP A 454 40.75 31.52 -17.71
N ASN A 455 40.32 31.19 -16.48
CA ASN A 455 41.16 31.36 -15.30
C ASN A 455 42.42 30.49 -15.34
N ILE A 456 42.33 29.25 -15.83
CA ILE A 456 43.47 28.35 -16.03
C ILE A 456 44.42 28.92 -17.08
N ARG A 457 43.89 29.46 -18.19
CA ARG A 457 44.70 30.13 -19.21
C ARG A 457 45.47 31.32 -18.63
N LEU A 458 44.80 32.17 -17.86
CA LEU A 458 45.43 33.31 -17.20
C LEU A 458 46.54 32.87 -16.23
N LEU A 459 46.25 31.89 -15.36
CA LEU A 459 47.23 31.35 -14.42
C LEU A 459 48.43 30.72 -15.14
N THR A 460 48.19 30.06 -16.27
CA THR A 460 49.24 29.47 -17.11
C THR A 460 50.13 30.55 -17.70
N TYR A 461 49.57 31.66 -18.22
CA TYR A 461 50.35 32.78 -18.73
C TYR A 461 51.20 33.44 -17.64
N ILE A 462 50.65 33.65 -16.45
CA ILE A 462 51.41 34.16 -15.29
C ILE A 462 52.55 33.18 -14.95
N SER A 463 52.28 31.88 -14.89
CA SER A 463 53.28 30.86 -14.57
C SER A 463 54.41 30.77 -15.60
N ILE A 464 54.09 30.85 -16.90
CA ILE A 464 55.08 30.87 -18.00
C ILE A 464 56.05 32.05 -17.85
N ILE A 465 55.57 33.20 -17.37
CA ILE A 465 56.40 34.39 -17.16
C ILE A 465 57.22 34.27 -15.86
N TYR A 466 56.57 33.91 -14.76
CA TYR A 466 57.21 33.96 -13.43
C TYR A 466 58.19 32.81 -13.20
N LEU A 467 57.90 31.59 -13.66
CA LEU A 467 58.75 30.41 -13.40
C LEU A 467 60.21 30.59 -13.86
N PRO A 468 60.50 31.01 -15.11
CA PRO A 468 61.87 31.30 -15.54
C PRO A 468 62.50 32.48 -14.80
N VAL A 469 61.73 33.51 -14.44
CA VAL A 469 62.21 34.63 -13.62
C VAL A 469 62.66 34.14 -12.25
N THR A 470 61.82 33.40 -11.53
CA THR A 470 62.17 32.82 -10.22
C THR A 470 63.33 31.85 -10.29
N LEU A 471 63.47 31.07 -11.37
CA LEU A 471 64.61 30.17 -11.55
C LEU A 471 65.92 30.96 -11.67
N VAL A 472 65.95 31.99 -12.52
CA VAL A 472 67.12 32.85 -12.69
C VAL A 472 67.44 33.59 -11.39
N THR A 473 66.45 34.22 -10.75
CA THR A 473 66.65 34.90 -9.46
C THR A 473 67.13 33.93 -8.37
N GLY A 474 66.61 32.70 -8.33
CA GLY A 474 67.02 31.66 -7.38
C GLY A 474 68.47 31.23 -7.56
N ILE A 475 68.90 30.94 -8.79
CA ILE A 475 70.28 30.53 -9.11
C ILE A 475 71.27 31.63 -8.70
N PHE A 476 71.00 32.89 -9.05
CA PHE A 476 71.90 34.01 -8.75
C PHE A 476 71.85 34.47 -7.28
N SER A 477 70.88 33.99 -6.49
CA SER A 477 70.76 34.24 -5.04
C SER A 477 71.52 33.20 -4.19
N MET A 478 71.99 32.09 -4.79
CA MET A 478 72.74 31.07 -4.05
C MET A 478 74.12 31.58 -3.64
N ASN A 479 74.47 31.42 -2.36
CA ASN A 479 75.78 31.79 -1.78
C ASN A 479 77.00 31.09 -2.42
N GLN A 480 76.79 30.14 -3.33
CA GLN A 480 77.85 29.44 -4.09
C GLN A 480 78.23 30.15 -5.40
N VAL A 481 77.49 31.18 -5.81
CA VAL A 481 77.80 31.96 -7.00
C VAL A 481 78.90 32.98 -6.63
N GLY A 482 80.10 32.82 -7.20
CA GLY A 482 81.25 33.68 -6.90
C GLY A 482 80.97 35.16 -7.15
N SER A 483 81.48 36.03 -6.27
CA SER A 483 81.27 37.49 -6.27
C SER A 483 81.84 38.25 -7.47
N GLU A 484 82.41 37.56 -8.46
CA GLU A 484 83.00 38.13 -9.69
C GLU A 484 82.04 38.14 -10.89
N ASN A 485 80.75 37.80 -10.68
CA ASN A 485 79.78 37.82 -11.76
C ASN A 485 79.33 39.24 -12.09
N ALA A 486 79.77 39.73 -13.25
CA ALA A 486 79.36 41.02 -13.79
C ALA A 486 77.83 41.10 -13.92
N TRP A 487 77.24 42.21 -13.43
CA TRP A 487 75.79 42.39 -13.28
C TRP A 487 74.99 42.18 -14.58
N TRP A 488 75.63 42.34 -15.73
CA TRP A 488 75.00 42.23 -17.05
C TRP A 488 74.69 40.78 -17.42
N LYS A 489 75.42 39.80 -16.86
CA LYS A 489 75.18 38.37 -17.10
C LYS A 489 73.83 37.93 -16.52
N TYR A 490 73.42 38.50 -15.39
CA TYR A 490 72.09 38.27 -14.82
C TYR A 490 70.99 38.72 -15.78
N TRP A 491 71.07 39.96 -16.27
CA TRP A 491 70.10 40.52 -17.21
C TRP A 491 70.07 39.75 -18.53
N LEU A 492 71.23 39.33 -19.05
CA LEU A 492 71.30 38.51 -20.26
C LEU A 492 70.63 37.14 -20.05
N CYS A 493 70.93 36.44 -18.95
CA CYS A 493 70.33 35.14 -18.64
C CYS A 493 68.81 35.26 -18.44
N LEU A 494 68.36 36.30 -17.75
CA LEU A 494 66.94 36.59 -17.54
C LEU A 494 66.22 36.78 -18.87
N ILE A 495 66.72 37.63 -19.76
CA ILE A 495 66.08 37.92 -21.05
C ILE A 495 66.10 36.70 -21.97
N CYS A 496 67.23 35.98 -22.06
CA CYS A 496 67.33 34.81 -22.93
C CYS A 496 66.40 33.67 -22.47
N LEU A 497 66.35 33.40 -21.16
CA LEU A 497 65.61 32.27 -20.61
C LEU A 497 64.10 32.56 -20.59
N THR A 498 63.69 33.76 -20.18
CA THR A 498 62.27 34.20 -20.24
C THR A 498 61.77 34.35 -21.68
N GLY A 499 62.57 34.95 -22.56
CA GLY A 499 62.24 35.10 -23.98
C GLY A 499 62.13 33.74 -24.68
N GLY A 500 63.04 32.81 -24.39
CA GLY A 500 63.04 31.44 -24.90
C GLY A 500 61.82 30.63 -24.45
N THR A 501 61.43 30.72 -23.17
CA THR A 501 60.23 30.04 -22.65
C THR A 501 58.94 30.61 -23.25
N ILE A 502 58.86 31.93 -23.46
CA ILE A 502 57.69 32.56 -24.09
C ILE A 502 57.59 32.13 -25.57
N THR A 503 58.69 32.18 -26.32
CA THR A 503 58.70 31.75 -27.73
C THR A 503 58.38 30.27 -27.88
N ALA A 504 58.90 29.41 -27.01
CA ALA A 504 58.57 27.99 -27.00
C ALA A 504 57.07 27.77 -26.68
N ALA A 505 56.51 28.44 -25.67
CA ALA A 505 55.11 28.30 -25.29
C ALA A 505 54.14 28.77 -26.38
N VAL A 506 54.41 29.94 -26.99
CA VAL A 506 53.59 30.47 -28.11
C VAL A 506 53.76 29.63 -29.38
N GLY A 507 54.98 29.16 -29.65
CA GLY A 507 55.27 28.23 -30.74
C GLY A 507 54.48 26.93 -30.59
N LEU A 508 54.43 26.35 -29.40
CA LEU A 508 53.68 25.12 -29.13
C LEU A 508 52.16 25.33 -29.33
N GLN A 509 51.61 26.46 -28.85
CA GLN A 509 50.19 26.79 -29.00
C GLN A 509 49.75 27.00 -30.45
N THR A 510 50.64 27.47 -31.33
CA THR A 510 50.33 27.74 -32.75
C THR A 510 50.53 26.51 -33.65
N ILE A 511 51.44 25.61 -33.28
CA ILE A 511 51.77 24.39 -34.06
C ILE A 511 50.80 23.24 -33.77
N LEU A 512 50.40 23.03 -32.51
CA LEU A 512 49.51 21.93 -32.10
C LEU A 512 48.13 21.91 -32.79
N PRO A 513 47.41 23.04 -32.97
CA PRO A 513 46.12 23.06 -33.68
C PRO A 513 46.26 22.72 -35.17
N ARG A 514 47.34 23.19 -35.82
CA ARG A 514 47.62 22.94 -37.23
C ARG A 514 47.92 21.47 -37.50
N TRP A 515 48.57 20.79 -36.56
CA TRP A 515 48.86 19.36 -36.65
C TRP A 515 47.59 18.51 -36.51
N ARG A 516 46.66 18.91 -35.63
CA ARG A 516 45.39 18.20 -35.39
C ARG A 516 44.40 18.29 -36.57
N HIS A 517 44.37 19.42 -37.29
CA HIS A 517 43.60 19.55 -38.54
C HIS A 517 44.19 18.76 -39.71
N GLY A 518 45.47 18.40 -39.67
CA GLY A 518 46.12 17.56 -40.68
C GLY A 518 45.70 16.08 -40.63
N GLN A 519 45.23 15.58 -39.48
CA GLN A 519 44.84 14.17 -39.30
C GLN A 519 43.32 13.89 -39.43
N GLY A 520 42.46 14.92 -39.40
CA GLY A 520 40.99 14.77 -39.52
C GLY A 520 40.45 14.62 -40.94
N LYS A 521 41.30 14.46 -41.97
CA LYS A 521 40.91 14.27 -43.38
C LYS A 521 40.93 12.81 -43.86
N GLN A 522 41.00 11.84 -42.95
CA GLN A 522 40.82 10.42 -43.26
C GLN A 522 39.88 9.77 -42.23
N VAL A 523 38.57 9.96 -42.39
CA VAL A 523 37.48 8.95 -42.36
C VAL A 523 36.26 9.60 -43.00
#